data_AF-A0A448MRL1-F1
#
_entry.id   AF-A0A448MRL1-F1
#
_cell.length_a   1.000
_cell.length_b   1.000
_cell.length_c   1.000
_cell.angle_alpha   90.00
_cell.angle_beta   90.00
_cell.angle_gamma   90.00
#
_symmetry.space_group_name_H-M   'P 1'
#
loop_
_entity.id
_entity.type
_entity.pdbx_description
1 polymer ?
#
loop_
_entity_poly.entity_id
_entity_poly.type
_entity_poly.pdbx_seq_one_letter_code
_entity_poly.pdbx_strand_id
1 'polypeptide(L)'
;MLKVFQLTDKSLFLSSTYDDFRGNDFSDSLGKTYISNIDLIIAPSQFRFIDPEDLNEKTHYIGVVALYNGYENRKWKGIVQVKPKGGESYPLLIRVLDSKVEIYKDN
;
A
#
# COMPACT_ATOMS: atom_id res chain seq x y z
N MET A 1 11.81 -3.03 2.38
CA MET A 1 10.58 -3.86 2.51
C MET A 1 9.42 -3.08 1.93
N LEU A 2 8.44 -3.75 1.33
CA LEU A 2 7.22 -3.12 0.81
C LEU A 2 6.03 -3.63 1.63
N LYS A 3 5.16 -2.73 2.09
CA LYS A 3 3.90 -3.06 2.75
C LYS A 3 2.75 -2.58 1.88
N VAL A 4 1.74 -3.41 1.68
CA VAL A 4 0.52 -3.08 0.93
C VAL A 4 -0.67 -3.20 1.88
N PHE A 5 -1.49 -2.15 1.96
CA PHE A 5 -2.57 -1.99 2.93
C PHE A 5 -3.93 -1.93 2.24
N GLN A 6 -4.91 -2.63 2.81
CA GLN A 6 -6.32 -2.44 2.53
C GLN A 6 -6.92 -1.46 3.54
N LEU A 7 -7.57 -0.40 3.06
CA LEU A 7 -8.07 0.69 3.89
C LEU A 7 -9.51 1.08 3.55
N THR A 8 -10.28 1.45 4.57
CA THR A 8 -11.63 2.01 4.39
C THR A 8 -11.60 3.49 4.01
N ASP A 9 -10.60 4.23 4.51
CA ASP A 9 -10.39 5.66 4.24
C ASP A 9 -8.88 5.99 4.17
N LYS A 10 -8.53 7.05 3.44
CA LYS A 10 -7.13 7.46 3.20
C LYS A 10 -6.56 8.45 4.22
N SER A 11 -7.39 9.08 5.04
CA SER A 11 -7.01 10.26 5.84
C SER A 11 -5.87 9.94 6.80
N LEU A 12 -6.03 8.90 7.62
CA LEU A 12 -5.03 8.51 8.60
C LEU A 12 -3.74 8.06 7.92
N PHE A 13 -3.83 7.22 6.89
CA PHE A 13 -2.67 6.79 6.10
C PHE A 13 -1.86 7.98 5.53
N LEU A 14 -2.54 9.02 5.06
CA LEU A 14 -1.88 10.23 4.54
C LEU A 14 -1.26 11.08 5.66
N SER A 15 -1.86 11.13 6.84
CA SER A 15 -1.28 11.84 8.00
C SER A 15 -0.16 11.08 8.72
N SER A 16 -0.12 9.76 8.64
CA SER A 16 0.90 8.95 9.32
C SER A 16 2.31 9.21 8.78
N THR A 17 3.27 9.13 9.69
CA THR A 17 4.70 9.33 9.47
C THR A 17 5.38 8.06 8.99
N TYR A 18 6.66 8.15 8.63
CA TYR A 18 7.43 6.99 8.18
C TYR A 18 7.61 5.95 9.29
N ASP A 19 7.85 6.40 10.52
CA ASP A 19 8.15 5.51 11.65
C ASP A 19 6.93 4.69 12.08
N ASP A 20 5.72 5.21 11.88
CA ASP A 20 4.45 4.49 12.10
C ASP A 20 4.34 3.18 11.28
N PHE A 21 5.07 3.08 10.16
CA PHE A 21 5.04 1.94 9.27
C PHE A 21 6.21 0.96 9.44
N ARG A 22 7.14 1.23 10.38
CA ARG A 22 8.29 0.34 10.64
C ARG A 22 7.93 -0.86 11.50
N GLY A 23 6.88 -0.74 12.30
CA GLY A 23 6.34 -1.82 13.11
C GLY A 23 5.38 -2.74 12.34
N ASN A 24 4.68 -3.56 13.11
CA ASN A 24 3.63 -4.48 12.62
C ASN A 24 2.27 -4.22 13.29
N ASP A 25 2.18 -3.24 14.18
CA ASP A 25 0.93 -2.78 14.77
C ASP A 25 0.62 -1.39 14.21
N PHE A 26 -0.56 -1.27 13.59
CA PHE A 26 -1.02 -0.04 12.95
C PHE A 26 -2.30 0.50 13.61
N SER A 27 -2.69 -0.06 14.75
CA SER A 27 -3.90 0.36 15.46
C SER A 27 -3.83 1.82 15.90
N ASP A 28 -2.68 2.30 16.37
CA ASP A 28 -2.50 3.69 16.78
C ASP A 28 -2.43 4.66 15.58
N SER A 29 -1.75 4.26 14.51
CA SER A 29 -1.48 5.14 13.36
C SER A 29 -2.62 5.18 12.34
N LEU A 30 -3.28 4.04 12.10
CA LEU A 30 -4.36 3.90 11.11
C LEU A 30 -5.73 3.64 11.75
N GLY A 31 -5.80 3.31 13.04
CA GLY A 31 -7.06 3.13 13.75
C GLY A 31 -8.04 2.21 13.05
N LYS A 32 -9.30 2.62 13.03
CA LYS A 32 -10.40 1.88 12.39
C LYS A 32 -10.37 1.94 10.85
N THR A 33 -9.45 2.71 10.25
CA THR A 33 -9.32 2.77 8.79
C THR A 33 -8.55 1.59 8.22
N TYR A 34 -7.75 0.94 9.05
CA TYR A 34 -6.99 -0.26 8.72
C TYR A 34 -7.88 -1.50 8.65
N ILE A 35 -7.73 -2.29 7.58
CA ILE A 35 -8.40 -3.58 7.41
C ILE A 35 -7.38 -4.72 7.51
N SER A 36 -6.35 -4.67 6.66
CA SER A 36 -5.30 -5.68 6.59
C SER A 36 -4.07 -5.13 5.85
N ASN A 37 -2.94 -5.80 5.98
CA ASN A 37 -1.77 -5.58 5.14
C ASN A 37 -1.09 -6.89 4.76
N ILE A 38 -0.29 -6.82 3.69
CA ILE A 38 0.69 -7.83 3.33
C ILE A 38 2.08 -7.22 3.33
N ASP A 39 3.05 -8.00 3.82
CA ASP A 39 4.45 -7.62 3.84
C ASP A 39 5.19 -8.37 2.72
N LEU A 40 5.93 -7.60 1.91
CA LEU A 40 6.59 -8.08 0.71
C LEU A 40 8.07 -7.72 0.74
N ILE A 41 8.90 -8.71 0.41
CA ILE A 41 10.32 -8.53 0.17
C ILE A 41 10.54 -8.52 -1.35
N ILE A 42 11.02 -7.39 -1.87
CA ILE A 42 11.31 -7.19 -3.28
C ILE A 42 12.76 -6.72 -3.39
N ALA A 43 13.58 -7.44 -4.15
CA ALA A 43 14.93 -7.02 -4.47
C ALA A 43 14.93 -5.96 -5.58
N PRO A 44 15.97 -5.10 -5.66
CA PRO A 44 16.15 -4.20 -6.81
C PRO A 44 16.10 -4.95 -8.14
N SER A 45 15.47 -4.35 -9.15
CA SER A 45 15.25 -4.94 -10.49
C SER A 45 14.42 -6.23 -10.53
N GLN A 46 13.81 -6.63 -9.41
CA GLN A 46 12.91 -7.78 -9.37
C GLN A 46 11.48 -7.37 -9.73
N PHE A 47 10.88 -8.11 -10.65
CA PHE A 47 9.43 -8.13 -10.82
C PHE A 47 8.83 -9.29 -10.02
N ARG A 48 7.76 -9.02 -9.27
CA ARG A 48 7.01 -10.02 -8.51
C ARG A 48 5.53 -9.88 -8.85
N PHE A 49 4.92 -10.98 -9.29
CA PHE A 49 3.48 -11.09 -9.39
C PHE A 49 2.90 -11.60 -8.06
N ILE A 50 1.75 -11.06 -7.66
CA ILE A 50 0.99 -11.52 -6.50
C ILE A 50 -0.31 -12.08 -7.05
N ASP A 51 -0.67 -13.29 -6.62
CA ASP A 51 -1.91 -13.91 -7.04
C ASP A 51 -3.11 -13.02 -6.70
N PRO A 52 -4.13 -12.94 -7.57
CA PRO A 52 -5.35 -12.22 -7.26
C PRO A 52 -5.97 -12.74 -5.97
N GLU A 53 -6.28 -11.83 -5.05
CA GLU A 53 -6.97 -12.13 -3.80
C GLU A 53 -8.25 -11.31 -3.72
N ASP A 54 -9.28 -11.89 -3.10
CA ASP A 54 -10.54 -11.20 -2.86
C ASP A 54 -10.31 -9.98 -1.97
N LEU A 55 -10.73 -8.83 -2.48
CA LEU A 55 -10.66 -7.58 -1.74
C LEU A 55 -11.77 -7.55 -0.67
N ASN A 56 -11.44 -7.12 0.55
CA ASN A 56 -12.48 -6.95 1.57
C ASN A 56 -13.54 -5.94 1.08
N GLU A 57 -14.82 -6.25 1.30
CA GLU A 57 -15.94 -5.42 0.83
C GLU A 57 -15.92 -3.97 1.34
N LYS A 58 -15.20 -3.71 2.44
CA LYS A 58 -15.03 -2.38 3.03
C LYS A 58 -13.80 -1.64 2.51
N THR A 59 -12.95 -2.27 1.71
CA THR A 59 -11.73 -1.67 1.17
C THR A 59 -12.05 -0.69 0.06
N HIS A 60 -11.85 0.59 0.31
CA HIS A 60 -12.03 1.66 -0.69
C HIS A 60 -10.70 2.23 -1.16
N TYR A 61 -9.59 1.90 -0.49
CA TYR A 61 -8.26 2.35 -0.85
C TYR A 61 -7.22 1.24 -0.67
N ILE A 62 -6.26 1.20 -1.58
CA ILE A 62 -5.02 0.45 -1.45
C ILE A 62 -3.89 1.44 -1.19
N GLY A 63 -3.26 1.32 -0.02
CA GLY A 63 -2.07 2.06 0.37
C GLY A 63 -0.82 1.21 0.15
N VAL A 64 0.28 1.83 -0.26
CA VAL A 64 1.58 1.15 -0.43
C VAL A 64 2.65 1.96 0.26
N VAL A 65 3.49 1.31 1.06
CA VAL A 65 4.62 1.90 1.77
C VAL A 65 5.89 1.12 1.43
N ALA A 66 6.89 1.81 0.88
CA ALA A 66 8.24 1.28 0.72
C ALA A 66 9.15 1.81 1.83
N LEU A 67 9.65 0.90 2.66
CA LEU A 67 10.60 1.20 3.71
C LEU A 67 12.02 1.23 3.12
N TYR A 68 12.47 2.43 2.75
CA TYR A 68 13.82 2.72 2.24
C TYR A 68 14.82 2.97 3.37
N ASN A 69 16.09 2.66 3.11
CA ASN A 69 17.19 3.20 3.91
C ASN A 69 17.39 4.68 3.53
N GLY A 70 17.03 5.61 4.43
CA GLY A 70 17.09 7.06 4.21
C GLY A 70 15.88 7.62 3.45
N TYR A 71 14.79 7.92 4.17
CA TYR A 71 13.48 8.25 3.60
C TYR A 71 13.21 9.75 3.38
N GLU A 72 14.03 10.64 3.95
CA GLU A 72 13.70 12.07 4.09
C GLU A 72 13.39 12.79 2.76
N ASN A 73 14.07 12.40 1.67
CA ASN A 73 13.89 13.00 0.35
C ASN A 73 13.13 12.09 -0.64
N ARG A 74 12.38 11.10 -0.13
CA ARG A 74 11.71 10.08 -0.95
C ARG A 74 10.19 10.12 -0.77
N LYS A 75 9.45 9.89 -1.85
CA LYS A 75 8.00 9.63 -1.78
C LYS A 75 7.76 8.16 -1.48
N TRP A 76 7.98 7.80 -0.23
CA TRP A 76 7.99 6.41 0.25
C TRP A 76 6.60 5.78 0.39
N LYS A 77 5.52 6.56 0.27
CA LYS A 77 4.14 6.05 0.26
C LYS A 77 3.33 6.50 -0.96
N GLY A 78 2.44 5.64 -1.42
CA GLY A 78 1.45 5.89 -2.45
C GLY A 78 0.09 5.35 -2.04
N ILE A 79 -0.99 5.88 -2.61
CA ILE A 79 -2.35 5.41 -2.33
C ILE A 79 -3.21 5.53 -3.58
N VAL A 80 -4.09 4.56 -3.79
CA VAL A 80 -5.07 4.58 -4.88
C VAL A 80 -6.44 4.19 -4.35
N GLN A 81 -7.50 4.85 -4.82
CA GLN A 81 -8.87 4.43 -4.53
C GLN A 81 -9.15 3.12 -5.25
N VAL A 82 -9.99 2.24 -4.73
CA VAL A 82 -10.42 0.99 -5.35
C VAL A 82 -11.93 0.81 -5.16
N LYS A 83 -12.55 -0.01 -6.00
CA LYS A 83 -13.96 -0.38 -5.87
C LYS A 83 -14.03 -1.89 -5.59
N PRO A 84 -14.43 -2.31 -4.37
CA PRO A 84 -14.55 -3.72 -4.04
C PRO A 84 -15.85 -4.34 -4.60
N LYS A 85 -16.85 -3.50 -4.91
CA LYS A 85 -18.16 -3.91 -5.40
C LYS A 85 -18.20 -3.77 -6.92
N GLY A 86 -18.42 -4.89 -7.62
CA GLY A 86 -18.57 -4.91 -9.08
C GLY A 86 -18.24 -6.23 -9.76
N GLY A 87 -17.62 -7.20 -9.07
CA GLY A 87 -17.23 -8.49 -9.68
C GLY A 87 -16.08 -8.38 -10.68
N GLU A 88 -15.49 -7.19 -10.83
CA GLU A 88 -14.36 -6.94 -11.72
C GLU A 88 -13.05 -7.17 -10.97
N SER A 89 -12.22 -8.05 -11.52
CA SER A 89 -10.81 -8.16 -11.14
C SER A 89 -9.99 -7.25 -12.06
N TYR A 90 -9.18 -6.37 -11.47
CA TYR A 90 -8.23 -5.55 -12.22
C TYR A 90 -6.84 -5.63 -11.58
N PRO A 91 -5.78 -5.72 -12.39
CA PRO A 91 -4.43 -5.72 -11.88
C PRO A 91 -4.03 -4.32 -11.39
N LEU A 92 -3.29 -4.28 -10.29
CA LEU A 92 -2.58 -3.09 -9.83
C LEU A 92 -1.09 -3.26 -10.08
N LEU A 93 -0.49 -2.33 -10.81
CA LEU A 93 0.95 -2.28 -10.98
C LEU A 93 1.56 -1.34 -9.94
N ILE A 94 2.32 -1.91 -9.01
CA ILE A 94 3.09 -1.15 -8.02
C ILE A 94 4.52 -1.02 -8.51
N ARG A 95 4.97 0.22 -8.72
CA ARG A 95 6.34 0.54 -9.13
C ARG A 95 7.10 1.15 -7.95
N VAL A 96 8.15 0.45 -7.52
CA VAL A 96 9.05 0.89 -6.45
C VAL A 96 10.35 1.39 -7.09
N LEU A 97 10.59 2.69 -7.02
CA LEU A 97 11.76 3.38 -7.56
C LEU A 97 12.62 3.93 -6.43
N ASP A 98 13.92 4.15 -6.66
CA ASP A 98 14.85 4.62 -5.63
C ASP A 98 14.35 5.84 -4.84
N SER A 99 13.57 6.73 -5.47
CA SER A 99 13.05 7.95 -4.86
C SER A 99 11.54 7.97 -4.61
N LYS A 100 10.76 7.01 -5.13
CA LYS A 100 9.29 7.06 -5.01
C LYS A 100 8.59 5.71 -5.18
N VAL A 101 7.36 5.63 -4.68
CA VAL A 101 6.41 4.55 -4.96
C VAL A 101 5.27 5.10 -5.80
N GLU A 102 4.90 4.37 -6.85
CA GLU A 102 3.78 4.71 -7.73
C GLU A 102 2.86 3.51 -7.90
N ILE A 103 1.56 3.79 -8.04
CA ILE A 103 0.53 2.76 -8.24
C ILE A 103 -0.21 3.11 -9.52
N TYR A 104 -0.26 2.16 -10.45
CA TYR A 104 -1.01 2.28 -11.69
C TYR A 104 -2.14 1.26 -11.69
N LYS A 105 -3.29 1.71 -12.17
CA LYS A 105 -4.40 0.84 -12.53
C LYS A 105 -4.37 0.68 -14.03
N ASP A 106 -4.49 -0.57 -14.49
CA ASP A 106 -4.83 -0.79 -15.88
C ASP A 106 -6.30 -0.36 -16.07
N ASN A 107 -6.56 0.46 -17.09
CA ASN A 107 -7.89 1.00 -17.40
C ASN A 107 -8.65 0.09 -18.35
#